data_AF-A0A8H4LJB5-F1
#
_entry.id   AF-A0A8H4LJB5-F1
#
_cell.length_a   1.000
_cell.length_b   1.000
_cell.length_c   1.000
_cell.angle_alpha   90.00
_cell.angle_beta   90.00
_cell.angle_gamma   90.00
#
_symmetry.space_group_name_H-M   'P 1'
#
loop_
_entity.id
_entity.type
_entity.pdbx_description
1 polymer ?
#
loop_
_entity_poly.entity_id
_entity_poly.type
_entity_poly.pdbx_seq_one_letter_code
_entity_poly.pdbx_strand_id
1 'polypeptide(L)'
;MDMFTRLPPELIAPVLQSLPDLRSLFNVTISSPYVFHFMGSSMGADVLDSILRRPFSDLGLTPWIPQMLRLVALVRQCTPVNPPAADLGSFLTTHIMPTSYQNAQGERIPDLQSRPPACIPRTQLRDVMKPENKAIMPREMLFLAWRIDRLAISCFNFFHERIRSSQPQHLADKCFRLVALRWDHRPDGTPWGQPYPMDAGGKASWYEMQRITLGFWSLQLCYELSNAAAEGRLGWSDTDIEVLRDMGSGRCLAGFEKSSLWIA
;
A
#
# COMPACT_ATOMS: atom_id res chain seq x y z
N MET A 1 -12.00 32.39 -13.11
CA MET A 1 -13.03 31.71 -13.94
C MET A 1 -12.58 30.27 -14.14
N ASP A 2 -13.45 29.30 -13.90
CA ASP A 2 -13.16 27.89 -14.18
C ASP A 2 -13.22 27.66 -15.70
N MET A 3 -12.09 27.30 -16.31
CA MET A 3 -12.00 27.05 -17.75
C MET A 3 -12.61 25.71 -18.14
N PHE A 4 -12.72 24.76 -17.20
CA PHE A 4 -13.23 23.42 -17.47
C PHE A 4 -14.74 23.41 -17.69
N THR A 5 -15.50 24.36 -17.14
CA THR A 5 -16.95 24.45 -17.35
C THR A 5 -17.34 24.78 -18.80
N ARG A 6 -16.38 25.24 -19.61
CA ARG A 6 -16.59 25.58 -21.03
C ARG A 6 -16.21 24.44 -21.97
N LEU A 7 -15.58 23.39 -21.44
CA LEU A 7 -15.09 22.28 -22.23
C LEU A 7 -16.04 21.08 -22.08
N PRO A 8 -16.34 20.37 -23.18
CA PRO A 8 -17.05 19.11 -23.11
C PRO A 8 -16.15 18.02 -22.45
N PRO A 9 -16.74 17.00 -21.81
CA PRO A 9 -16.00 15.98 -21.06
C PRO A 9 -14.97 15.22 -21.91
N GLU A 10 -15.21 15.08 -23.21
CA GLU A 10 -14.31 14.44 -24.19
C GLU A 10 -13.01 15.23 -24.40
N LEU A 11 -13.03 16.55 -24.21
CA LEU A 11 -11.83 17.38 -24.29
C LEU A 11 -11.13 17.50 -22.93
N ILE A 12 -11.85 17.29 -21.84
CA ILE A 12 -11.29 17.34 -20.48
C ILE A 12 -10.48 16.08 -20.18
N ALA A 13 -10.96 14.90 -20.60
CA ALA A 13 -10.24 13.65 -20.38
C ALA A 13 -8.77 13.69 -20.86
N PRO A 14 -8.48 14.07 -22.13
CA PRO A 14 -7.11 14.16 -22.63
C PRO A 14 -6.25 15.19 -21.87
N VAL A 15 -6.84 16.34 -21.50
CA VAL A 15 -6.14 17.37 -20.70
C VAL A 15 -5.75 16.81 -19.34
N LEU A 16 -6.66 16.13 -18.64
CA LEU A 16 -6.36 15.55 -17.33
C LEU A 16 -5.41 14.34 -17.45
N GLN A 17 -5.51 13.54 -18.51
CA GLN A 17 -4.57 12.44 -18.79
C GLN A 17 -3.15 12.95 -19.05
N SER A 18 -3.00 14.18 -19.52
CA SER A 18 -1.70 14.81 -19.75
C SER A 18 -0.96 15.22 -18.47
N LEU A 19 -1.65 15.27 -17.32
CA LEU A 19 -1.06 15.67 -16.04
C LEU A 19 0.08 14.73 -15.62
N PRO A 20 1.13 15.26 -14.95
CA PRO A 20 2.36 14.50 -14.69
C PRO A 20 2.17 13.41 -13.63
N ASP A 21 1.38 13.68 -12.60
CA ASP A 21 1.25 12.82 -11.42
C ASP A 21 -0.14 12.89 -10.77
N LEU A 22 -0.38 12.00 -9.80
CA LEU A 22 -1.62 11.96 -9.01
C LEU A 22 -1.82 13.23 -8.19
N ARG A 23 -0.74 13.89 -7.77
CA ARG A 23 -0.81 15.14 -6.98
C ARG A 23 -1.40 16.27 -7.80
N SER A 24 -0.96 16.42 -9.04
CA SER A 24 -1.46 17.41 -9.99
C SER A 24 -2.93 17.14 -10.31
N LEU A 25 -3.29 15.87 -10.54
CA LEU A 25 -4.69 15.49 -10.73
C LEU A 25 -5.54 15.82 -9.50
N PHE A 26 -5.05 15.53 -8.29
CA PHE A 26 -5.74 15.87 -7.04
C PHE A 26 -5.95 17.38 -6.90
N ASN A 27 -4.90 18.17 -7.13
CA ASN A 27 -4.96 19.63 -7.04
C ASN A 27 -5.97 20.23 -8.03
N VAL A 28 -6.00 19.75 -9.27
CA VAL A 28 -6.98 20.21 -10.27
C VAL A 28 -8.40 19.79 -9.86
N THR A 29 -8.56 18.56 -9.36
CA THR A 29 -9.85 18.02 -8.91
C THR A 29 -10.44 18.83 -7.75
N ILE A 30 -9.63 19.26 -6.78
CA ILE A 30 -10.11 20.10 -5.67
C ILE A 30 -10.34 21.56 -6.08
N SER A 31 -9.67 22.03 -7.13
CA SER A 31 -9.71 23.43 -7.57
C SER A 31 -10.89 23.73 -8.51
N SER A 32 -11.43 22.72 -9.18
CA SER A 32 -12.57 22.85 -10.11
C SER A 32 -13.72 21.92 -9.70
N PRO A 33 -14.90 22.46 -9.32
CA PRO A 33 -16.10 21.66 -9.05
C PRO A 33 -16.52 20.81 -10.27
N TYR A 34 -16.28 21.33 -11.48
CA TYR A 34 -16.61 20.60 -12.70
C TYR A 34 -15.71 19.36 -12.86
N VAL A 35 -14.39 19.50 -12.66
CA VAL A 35 -13.46 18.36 -12.68
C VAL A 35 -13.76 17.39 -11.53
N PHE A 36 -14.15 17.88 -10.35
CA PHE A 36 -14.58 17.05 -9.24
C PHE A 36 -15.74 16.11 -9.62
N HIS A 37 -16.76 16.63 -10.29
CA HIS A 37 -17.87 15.82 -10.78
C HIS A 37 -17.46 14.90 -11.94
N PHE A 38 -16.65 15.39 -12.88
CA PHE A 38 -16.11 14.58 -13.99
C PHE A 38 -15.35 13.35 -13.49
N MET A 39 -14.53 13.50 -12.45
CA MET A 39 -13.78 12.39 -11.82
C MET A 39 -14.69 11.36 -11.11
N GLY A 40 -15.99 11.63 -11.00
CA GLY A 40 -17.00 10.66 -10.58
C GLY A 40 -17.55 9.78 -11.71
N SER A 41 -17.25 10.09 -12.97
CA SER A 41 -17.76 9.38 -14.14
C SER A 41 -16.87 8.20 -14.55
N SER A 42 -17.34 7.37 -15.48
CA SER A 42 -16.57 6.29 -16.09
C SER A 42 -15.27 6.79 -16.75
N MET A 43 -15.31 7.98 -17.37
CA MET A 43 -14.13 8.60 -17.97
C MET A 43 -13.08 8.99 -16.92
N GLY A 44 -13.50 9.26 -15.68
CA GLY A 44 -12.58 9.52 -14.56
C GLY A 44 -11.69 8.33 -14.24
N ALA A 45 -12.20 7.09 -14.40
CA ALA A 45 -11.41 5.88 -14.21
C ALA A 45 -10.30 5.77 -15.26
N ASP A 46 -10.59 6.15 -16.50
CA ASP A 46 -9.61 6.16 -17.60
C ASP A 46 -8.51 7.21 -17.40
N VAL A 47 -8.88 8.39 -16.91
CA VAL A 47 -7.90 9.43 -16.55
C VAL A 47 -6.96 8.92 -15.47
N LEU A 48 -7.52 8.35 -14.40
CA LEU A 48 -6.73 7.84 -13.27
C LEU A 48 -5.81 6.70 -13.71
N ASP A 49 -6.32 5.75 -14.49
CA ASP A 49 -5.54 4.60 -14.96
C ASP A 49 -4.45 4.99 -15.96
N SER A 50 -4.69 6.03 -16.79
CA SER A 50 -3.69 6.57 -17.72
C SER A 50 -2.48 7.14 -16.96
N ILE A 51 -2.72 7.91 -15.90
CA ILE A 51 -1.63 8.42 -15.04
C ILE A 51 -0.91 7.26 -14.35
N LEU A 52 -1.63 6.27 -13.83
CA LEU A 52 -1.04 5.09 -13.17
C LEU A 52 -0.27 4.15 -14.10
N ARG A 53 -0.44 4.26 -15.43
CA ARG A 53 0.26 3.45 -16.43
C ARG A 53 1.57 4.04 -16.92
N ARG A 54 1.81 5.32 -16.66
CA ARG A 54 3.03 5.97 -17.12
C ARG A 54 4.26 5.27 -16.53
N PRO A 55 5.37 5.23 -17.30
CA PRO A 55 6.55 4.49 -16.91
C PRO A 55 7.14 5.01 -15.60
N PHE A 56 7.80 4.09 -14.87
CA PHE A 56 8.43 4.32 -13.57
C PHE A 56 9.32 5.58 -13.51
N SER A 57 9.97 5.90 -14.63
CA SER A 57 10.84 7.07 -14.79
C SER A 57 10.12 8.40 -14.55
N ASP A 58 8.80 8.46 -14.81
CA ASP A 58 8.03 9.70 -14.81
C ASP A 58 7.22 9.89 -13.52
N LEU A 59 6.74 8.81 -12.89
CA LEU A 59 5.92 8.91 -11.66
C LEU A 59 6.73 8.92 -10.37
N GLY A 60 7.95 8.38 -10.39
CA GLY A 60 8.69 8.14 -9.15
C GLY A 60 7.91 7.25 -8.16
N LEU A 61 7.07 6.32 -8.64
CA LEU A 61 6.36 5.34 -7.82
C LEU A 61 6.84 3.93 -8.15
N THR A 62 6.94 3.07 -7.15
CA THR A 62 7.13 1.63 -7.40
C THR A 62 5.93 1.07 -8.16
N PRO A 63 6.13 0.13 -9.10
CA PRO A 63 5.04 -0.47 -9.87
C PRO A 63 4.02 -1.22 -9.00
N TRP A 64 4.38 -1.53 -7.74
CA TRP A 64 3.48 -2.10 -6.74
C TRP A 64 2.39 -1.14 -6.28
N ILE A 65 2.64 0.17 -6.18
CA ILE A 65 1.62 1.12 -5.70
C ILE A 65 0.40 1.17 -6.65
N PRO A 66 0.58 1.35 -7.98
CA PRO A 66 -0.54 1.27 -8.92
C PRO A 66 -1.27 -0.08 -8.89
N GLN A 67 -0.55 -1.18 -8.65
CA GLN A 67 -1.15 -2.51 -8.54
C GLN A 67 -2.02 -2.61 -7.28
N MET A 68 -1.53 -2.18 -6.12
CA MET A 68 -2.29 -2.20 -4.88
C MET A 68 -3.53 -1.31 -4.98
N LEU A 69 -3.43 -0.15 -5.61
CA LEU A 69 -4.58 0.73 -5.86
C LEU A 69 -5.66 0.02 -6.69
N ARG A 70 -5.28 -0.70 -7.74
CA ARG A 70 -6.22 -1.51 -8.54
C ARG A 70 -6.84 -2.67 -7.74
N LEU A 71 -6.07 -3.30 -6.85
CA LEU A 71 -6.58 -4.36 -5.98
C LEU A 71 -7.58 -3.82 -4.95
N VAL A 72 -7.30 -2.67 -4.34
CA VAL A 72 -8.25 -1.98 -3.45
C VAL A 72 -9.54 -1.64 -4.21
N ALA A 73 -9.43 -1.18 -5.47
CA ALA A 73 -10.60 -0.96 -6.32
C ALA A 73 -11.40 -2.26 -6.53
N LEU A 74 -10.69 -3.35 -6.83
CA LEU A 74 -11.28 -4.66 -7.11
C LEU A 74 -12.05 -5.21 -5.91
N VAL A 75 -11.43 -5.15 -4.72
CA VAL A 75 -12.05 -5.62 -3.48
C VAL A 75 -13.24 -4.74 -3.09
N ARG A 76 -13.18 -3.42 -3.29
CA ARG A 76 -14.33 -2.53 -3.02
C ARG A 76 -15.50 -2.77 -3.97
N GLN A 77 -15.21 -3.13 -5.21
CA GLN A 77 -16.23 -3.36 -6.25
C GLN A 77 -16.70 -4.82 -6.32
N CYS A 78 -16.17 -5.71 -5.48
CA CYS A 78 -16.54 -7.11 -5.51
C CYS A 78 -17.95 -7.33 -4.97
N THR A 79 -18.58 -8.38 -5.50
CA THR A 79 -19.91 -8.83 -5.09
C THR A 79 -19.86 -10.34 -4.90
N PRO A 80 -20.82 -10.96 -4.19
CA PRO A 80 -20.83 -12.41 -4.00
C PRO A 80 -20.84 -13.20 -5.33
N VAL A 81 -21.38 -12.59 -6.40
CA VAL A 81 -21.46 -13.17 -7.74
C VAL A 81 -20.15 -12.98 -8.54
N ASN A 82 -19.37 -11.95 -8.20
CA ASN A 82 -18.10 -11.64 -8.84
C ASN A 82 -17.04 -11.32 -7.76
N PRO A 83 -16.55 -12.35 -7.05
CA PRO A 83 -15.51 -12.17 -6.04
C PRO A 83 -14.15 -11.92 -6.69
N PRO A 84 -13.20 -11.29 -5.98
CA PRO A 84 -11.88 -10.99 -6.53
C PRO A 84 -11.05 -12.26 -6.83
N ALA A 85 -11.35 -13.36 -6.15
CA ALA A 85 -10.82 -14.71 -6.38
C ALA A 85 -11.80 -15.74 -5.80
N ALA A 86 -11.56 -17.04 -6.06
CA ALA A 86 -12.37 -18.12 -5.50
C ALA A 86 -12.20 -18.28 -3.98
N ASP A 87 -10.98 -18.05 -3.49
CA ASP A 87 -10.58 -18.21 -2.09
C ASP A 87 -9.38 -17.31 -1.77
N LEU A 88 -9.01 -17.23 -0.49
CA LEU A 88 -7.90 -16.40 -0.02
C LEU A 88 -6.55 -16.85 -0.61
N GLY A 89 -6.29 -18.14 -0.73
CA GLY A 89 -5.07 -18.68 -1.34
C GLY A 89 -4.94 -18.31 -2.81
N SER A 90 -6.03 -18.45 -3.58
CA SER A 90 -6.15 -18.04 -4.97
C SER A 90 -5.95 -16.54 -5.14
N PHE A 91 -6.47 -15.72 -4.22
CA PHE A 91 -6.24 -14.26 -4.22
C PHE A 91 -4.76 -13.92 -4.03
N LEU A 92 -4.13 -14.50 -3.00
CA LEU A 92 -2.73 -14.25 -2.68
C LEU A 92 -1.81 -14.71 -3.82
N THR A 93 -2.03 -15.91 -4.34
CA THR A 93 -1.24 -16.47 -5.45
C THR A 93 -1.46 -15.72 -6.76
N THR A 94 -2.65 -15.18 -7.04
CA THR A 94 -2.90 -14.47 -8.31
C THR A 94 -2.39 -13.03 -8.28
N HIS A 95 -2.53 -12.34 -7.14
CA HIS A 95 -2.39 -10.88 -7.08
C HIS A 95 -1.22 -10.36 -6.25
N ILE A 96 -0.74 -11.13 -5.25
CA ILE A 96 0.30 -10.67 -4.32
C ILE A 96 1.62 -11.42 -4.56
N MET A 97 1.56 -12.75 -4.74
CA MET A 97 2.73 -13.61 -4.93
C MET A 97 2.50 -14.63 -6.04
N PRO A 98 2.40 -14.20 -7.30
CA PRO A 98 2.34 -15.14 -8.40
C PRO A 98 3.63 -15.95 -8.45
N THR A 99 3.47 -17.25 -8.29
CA THR A 99 4.57 -18.22 -8.36
C THR A 99 5.15 -18.21 -9.77
N SER A 100 6.29 -17.54 -9.96
CA SER A 100 7.06 -17.62 -11.21
C SER A 100 8.14 -18.68 -11.17
N TYR A 101 8.49 -19.19 -9.98
CA TYR A 101 9.60 -20.10 -9.75
C TYR A 101 9.11 -21.44 -9.17
N GLN A 102 9.55 -22.53 -9.79
CA GLN A 102 9.46 -23.88 -9.23
C GLN A 102 10.85 -24.24 -8.72
N ASN A 103 10.95 -24.71 -7.48
CA ASN A 103 12.21 -25.25 -6.98
C ASN A 103 12.59 -26.53 -7.75
N ALA A 104 13.81 -27.04 -7.53
CA ALA A 104 14.28 -28.27 -8.18
C ALA A 104 13.40 -29.51 -7.85
N GLN A 105 12.53 -29.41 -6.85
CA GLN A 105 11.58 -30.42 -6.41
C GLN A 105 10.18 -30.24 -7.02
N GLY A 106 9.98 -29.23 -7.89
CA GLY A 106 8.70 -28.94 -8.54
C GLY A 106 7.68 -28.20 -7.67
N GLU A 107 8.02 -27.84 -6.44
CA GLU A 107 7.16 -27.04 -5.57
C GLU A 107 7.19 -25.56 -6.00
N ARG A 108 6.01 -24.97 -6.14
CA ARG A 108 5.84 -23.54 -6.45
C ARG A 108 6.04 -22.73 -5.17
N ILE A 109 7.15 -21.99 -5.07
CA ILE A 109 7.41 -21.13 -3.92
C ILE A 109 6.95 -19.70 -4.27
N PRO A 110 5.99 -19.12 -3.51
CA PRO A 110 5.56 -17.74 -3.71
C PRO A 110 6.70 -16.79 -3.30
N ASP A 111 7.08 -15.85 -4.18
CA ASP A 111 8.15 -14.88 -3.91
C ASP A 111 7.69 -13.44 -4.19
N LEU A 112 7.98 -12.53 -3.25
CA LEU A 112 7.70 -11.11 -3.37
C LEU A 112 8.77 -10.44 -4.24
N GLN A 113 8.50 -10.29 -5.52
CA GLN A 113 9.42 -9.61 -6.43
C GLN A 113 9.41 -8.09 -6.23
N SER A 114 10.53 -7.44 -6.56
CA SER A 114 10.64 -5.97 -6.55
C SER A 114 9.72 -5.27 -7.56
N ARG A 115 9.19 -6.02 -8.52
CA ARG A 115 8.19 -5.56 -9.49
C ARG A 115 7.05 -6.58 -9.58
N PRO A 116 5.80 -6.14 -9.79
CA PRO A 116 4.70 -7.05 -10.08
C PRO A 116 5.04 -7.87 -11.34
N PRO A 117 5.00 -9.21 -11.27
CA PRO A 117 5.31 -10.06 -12.41
C PRO A 117 4.35 -9.84 -13.58
N ALA A 118 4.82 -10.11 -14.80
CA ALA A 118 4.03 -9.93 -16.02
C ALA A 118 2.76 -10.82 -16.07
N CYS A 119 2.73 -11.89 -15.28
CA CYS A 119 1.58 -12.79 -15.15
C CYS A 119 0.47 -12.24 -14.25
N ILE A 120 0.67 -11.12 -13.53
CA ILE A 120 -0.40 -10.47 -12.79
C ILE A 120 -1.42 -9.92 -13.80
N PRO A 121 -2.73 -10.22 -13.62
CA PRO A 121 -3.77 -9.66 -14.47
C PRO A 121 -3.66 -8.13 -14.51
N ARG A 122 -3.51 -7.56 -15.72
CA ARG A 122 -3.50 -6.10 -15.95
C ARG A 122 -4.90 -5.53 -15.78
N THR A 123 -5.35 -5.52 -14.53
CA THR A 123 -6.67 -5.07 -14.14
C THR A 123 -6.76 -3.57 -14.38
N GLN A 124 -7.58 -3.13 -15.33
CA GLN A 124 -7.76 -1.71 -15.58
C GLN A 124 -8.79 -1.15 -14.60
N LEU A 125 -8.60 0.09 -14.14
CA LEU A 125 -9.61 0.69 -13.25
C LEU A 125 -10.97 0.83 -13.94
N ARG A 126 -11.01 1.02 -15.27
CA ARG A 126 -12.25 1.07 -16.06
C ARG A 126 -13.07 -0.23 -15.97
N ASP A 127 -12.39 -1.36 -15.88
CA ASP A 127 -13.02 -2.69 -15.89
C ASP A 127 -13.63 -3.01 -14.52
N VAL A 128 -13.07 -2.40 -13.47
CA VAL A 128 -13.44 -2.60 -12.07
C VAL A 128 -14.44 -1.56 -11.58
N MET A 129 -14.22 -0.28 -11.89
CA MET A 129 -15.06 0.84 -11.47
C MET A 129 -16.24 1.01 -12.41
N LYS A 130 -17.10 -0.01 -12.49
CA LYS A 130 -18.33 0.06 -13.29
C LYS A 130 -19.32 1.04 -12.64
N PRO A 131 -19.96 1.94 -13.41
CA PRO A 131 -20.89 2.94 -12.88
C PRO A 131 -22.14 2.32 -12.22
N GLU A 132 -22.44 1.06 -12.54
CA GLU A 132 -23.53 0.27 -11.96
C GLU A 132 -23.26 -0.08 -10.49
N ASN A 133 -22.00 -0.36 -10.13
CA ASN A 133 -21.58 -0.63 -8.77
C ASN A 133 -21.02 0.65 -8.14
N LYS A 134 -21.86 1.37 -7.40
CA LYS A 134 -21.51 2.66 -6.75
C LYS A 134 -20.59 2.53 -5.53
N ALA A 135 -19.86 1.44 -5.38
CA ALA A 135 -19.08 1.17 -4.16
C ALA A 135 -17.86 2.10 -4.03
N ILE A 136 -17.19 2.45 -5.13
CA ILE A 136 -16.12 3.46 -5.13
C ILE A 136 -16.05 4.21 -6.46
N MET A 137 -16.02 5.53 -6.39
CA MET A 137 -15.82 6.42 -7.54
C MET A 137 -14.33 6.75 -7.75
N PRO A 138 -13.89 7.04 -8.98
CA PRO A 138 -12.48 7.33 -9.26
C PRO A 138 -11.93 8.50 -8.45
N ARG A 139 -12.74 9.54 -8.20
CA ARG A 139 -12.38 10.63 -7.28
C ARG A 139 -12.09 10.16 -5.86
N GLU A 140 -12.86 9.20 -5.33
CA GLU A 140 -12.68 8.71 -3.96
C GLU A 140 -11.38 7.92 -3.86
N MET A 141 -11.04 7.17 -4.93
CA MET A 141 -9.76 6.51 -5.03
C MET A 141 -8.59 7.49 -5.10
N LEU A 142 -8.74 8.57 -5.86
CA LEU A 142 -7.73 9.64 -5.92
C LEU A 142 -7.52 10.30 -4.55
N PHE A 143 -8.60 10.56 -3.82
CA PHE A 143 -8.53 11.11 -2.46
C PHE A 143 -7.91 10.12 -1.47
N LEU A 144 -8.21 8.83 -1.60
CA LEU A 144 -7.57 7.78 -0.79
C LEU A 144 -6.06 7.74 -1.05
N ALA A 145 -5.65 7.75 -2.32
CA ALA A 145 -4.25 7.77 -2.69
C ALA A 145 -3.52 8.99 -2.11
N TRP A 146 -4.15 10.17 -2.19
CA TRP A 146 -3.60 11.39 -1.59
C TRP A 146 -3.52 11.29 -0.05
N ARG A 147 -4.54 10.75 0.62
CA ARG A 147 -4.50 10.54 2.07
C ARG A 147 -3.39 9.60 2.50
N ILE A 148 -3.20 8.49 1.78
CA ILE A 148 -2.11 7.54 2.02
C ILE A 148 -0.74 8.22 1.85
N ASP A 149 -0.54 9.00 0.80
CA ASP A 149 0.70 9.77 0.60
C ASP A 149 0.98 10.71 1.79
N ARG A 150 -0.03 11.45 2.25
CA ARG A 150 0.09 12.34 3.43
C ARG A 150 0.37 11.57 4.72
N LEU A 151 -0.23 10.41 4.91
CA LEU A 151 0.04 9.53 6.04
C LEU A 151 1.46 8.97 5.99
N ALA A 152 1.95 8.58 4.82
CA ALA A 152 3.31 8.09 4.63
C ALA A 152 4.36 9.16 5.00
N ILE A 153 4.16 10.39 4.52
CA ILE A 153 5.03 11.53 4.88
C ILE A 153 4.99 11.79 6.39
N SER A 154 3.80 11.79 7.00
CA SER A 154 3.64 12.07 8.42
C SER A 154 4.24 10.96 9.29
N CYS A 155 4.08 9.70 8.88
CA CYS A 155 4.66 8.52 9.51
C CYS A 155 6.18 8.58 9.50
N PHE A 156 6.79 8.88 8.34
CA PHE A 156 8.23 9.07 8.25
C PHE A 156 8.70 10.16 9.22
N ASN A 157 8.10 11.35 9.15
CA ASN A 157 8.53 12.47 10.01
C ASN A 157 8.41 12.13 11.50
N PHE A 158 7.32 11.47 11.91
CA PHE A 158 7.10 11.05 13.28
C PHE A 158 8.21 10.11 13.78
N PHE A 159 8.53 9.04 13.04
CA PHE A 159 9.59 8.13 13.45
C PHE A 159 10.97 8.76 13.34
N HIS A 160 11.19 9.58 12.33
CA HIS A 160 12.44 10.29 12.11
C HIS A 160 12.76 11.27 13.25
N GLU A 161 11.76 12.00 13.75
CA GLU A 161 11.90 12.86 14.92
C GLU A 161 12.20 12.08 16.20
N ARG A 162 11.59 10.89 16.36
CA ARG A 162 11.90 9.99 17.48
C ARG A 162 13.33 9.46 17.44
N ILE A 163 13.82 9.10 16.26
CA ILE A 163 15.21 8.66 16.08
C ILE A 163 16.16 9.83 16.38
N ARG A 164 15.89 11.03 15.83
CA ARG A 164 16.70 12.24 16.09
C ARG A 164 16.74 12.66 17.56
N SER A 165 15.65 12.47 18.29
CA SER A 165 15.57 12.79 19.71
C SER A 165 16.15 11.70 20.61
N SER A 166 16.49 10.53 20.05
CA SER A 166 17.09 9.46 20.81
C SER A 166 18.52 9.82 21.23
N GLN A 167 18.88 9.45 22.47
CA GLN A 167 20.23 9.60 23.01
C GLN A 167 20.80 8.20 23.27
N PRO A 168 21.21 7.47 22.22
CA PRO A 168 21.66 6.12 22.39
C PRO A 168 22.99 6.09 23.14
N GLN A 169 23.20 5.02 23.91
CA GLN A 169 24.37 4.82 24.74
C GLN A 169 24.97 3.45 24.44
N HIS A 170 26.30 3.35 24.38
CA HIS A 170 27.00 2.07 24.35
C HIS A 170 27.47 1.70 25.75
N LEU A 171 27.56 0.40 26.02
CA LEU A 171 28.18 -0.10 27.25
C LEU A 171 29.61 0.45 27.36
N ALA A 172 29.91 1.13 28.47
CA ALA A 172 31.23 1.68 28.73
C ALA A 172 32.29 0.57 28.90
N ASP A 173 31.89 -0.56 29.48
CA ASP A 173 32.69 -1.77 29.59
C ASP A 173 32.23 -2.82 28.57
N LYS A 174 33.06 -3.07 27.55
CA LYS A 174 32.80 -4.10 26.52
C LYS A 174 32.90 -5.53 27.05
N CYS A 175 33.46 -5.72 28.24
CA CYS A 175 33.60 -7.01 28.92
C CYS A 175 32.55 -7.22 30.02
N PHE A 176 31.55 -6.33 30.13
CA PHE A 176 30.50 -6.41 31.13
C PHE A 176 29.76 -7.76 31.07
N ARG A 177 29.76 -8.49 32.18
CA ARG A 177 28.90 -9.66 32.41
C ARG A 177 27.80 -9.24 33.38
N LEU A 178 26.55 -9.58 33.08
CA LEU A 178 25.42 -9.35 33.97
C LEU A 178 25.66 -10.08 35.31
N VAL A 179 26.03 -9.34 36.36
CA VAL A 179 26.14 -9.85 37.74
C VAL A 179 25.28 -8.94 38.63
N ALA A 180 24.73 -9.51 39.71
CA ALA A 180 23.75 -8.87 40.61
C ALA A 180 24.02 -7.38 40.90
N LEU A 181 22.95 -6.58 40.75
CA LEU A 181 22.92 -5.11 40.71
C LEU A 181 23.74 -4.44 41.83
N ARG A 182 24.75 -3.65 41.43
CA ARG A 182 25.58 -2.83 42.32
C ARG A 182 25.08 -1.36 42.32
N TRP A 183 25.36 -0.59 43.38
CA TRP A 183 24.87 0.79 43.62
C TRP A 183 25.35 1.86 42.63
N ASP A 184 26.20 1.49 41.67
CA ASP A 184 26.73 2.25 40.54
C ASP A 184 25.82 2.19 39.29
N HIS A 185 24.63 1.59 39.41
CA HIS A 185 23.64 1.42 38.36
C HIS A 185 22.51 2.47 38.48
N ARG A 186 21.83 2.77 37.36
CA ARG A 186 20.60 3.59 37.32
C ARG A 186 19.50 2.96 38.21
N PRO A 187 18.45 3.72 38.58
CA PRO A 187 17.33 3.21 39.36
C PRO A 187 16.58 2.01 38.72
N ASP A 188 16.74 1.82 37.41
CA ASP A 188 16.24 0.69 36.63
C ASP A 188 17.22 -0.51 36.58
N GLY A 189 18.39 -0.39 37.22
CA GLY A 189 19.41 -1.42 37.30
C GLY A 189 20.40 -1.47 36.13
N THR A 190 20.46 -0.46 35.25
CA THR A 190 21.44 -0.44 34.15
C THR A 190 22.74 0.30 34.47
N PRO A 191 23.93 -0.20 34.10
CA PRO A 191 25.18 0.55 34.24
C PRO A 191 25.17 1.76 33.29
N TRP A 192 25.83 2.86 33.68
CA TRP A 192 25.91 4.06 32.84
C TRP A 192 26.63 3.76 31.51
N GLY A 193 25.91 3.87 30.39
CA GLY A 193 26.49 3.81 29.06
C GLY A 193 27.08 5.16 28.64
N GLN A 194 28.07 5.14 27.76
CA GLN A 194 28.62 6.34 27.13
C GLN A 194 27.72 6.76 25.96
N PRO A 195 27.24 8.02 25.93
CA PRO A 195 26.48 8.53 24.79
C PRO A 195 27.32 8.51 23.52
N TYR A 196 26.71 8.20 22.38
CA TYR A 196 27.34 8.37 21.08
C TYR A 196 26.44 9.17 20.14
N PRO A 197 27.03 9.98 19.24
CA PRO A 197 26.25 10.69 18.24
C PRO A 197 25.67 9.68 17.24
N MET A 198 24.34 9.68 17.10
CA MET A 198 23.67 8.92 16.06
C MET A 198 23.44 9.84 14.86
N ASP A 199 23.95 9.45 13.70
CA ASP A 199 23.50 10.03 12.43
C ASP A 199 22.13 9.44 12.09
N ALA A 200 21.08 10.19 12.43
CA ALA A 200 19.70 9.80 12.14
C ALA A 200 19.36 9.97 10.64
N GLY A 201 20.28 10.49 9.82
CA GLY A 201 20.05 10.73 8.40
C GLY A 201 19.32 12.04 8.08
N GLY A 202 19.13 12.23 6.78
CA GLY A 202 18.66 13.48 6.17
C GLY A 202 17.14 13.55 5.99
N LYS A 203 16.71 13.80 4.75
CA LYS A 203 15.31 13.70 4.33
C LYS A 203 15.01 12.27 3.93
N ALA A 204 13.73 11.89 3.94
CA ALA A 204 13.28 10.61 3.40
C ALA A 204 13.88 10.38 2.02
N SER A 205 14.62 9.29 1.88
CA SER A 205 15.00 8.77 0.59
C SER A 205 13.74 8.35 -0.17
N TRP A 206 13.87 8.33 -1.49
CA TRP A 206 12.81 7.81 -2.35
C TRP A 206 12.41 6.39 -1.94
N TYR A 207 13.39 5.52 -1.64
CA TYR A 207 13.14 4.13 -1.28
C TYR A 207 12.34 3.97 0.01
N GLU A 208 12.69 4.73 1.06
CA GLU A 208 11.96 4.73 2.34
C GLU A 208 10.51 5.16 2.14
N MET A 209 10.28 6.21 1.35
CA MET A 209 8.93 6.69 1.11
C MET A 209 8.07 5.69 0.34
N GLN A 210 8.67 5.00 -0.64
CA GLN A 210 7.97 3.93 -1.37
C GLN A 210 7.62 2.75 -0.47
N ARG A 211 8.53 2.33 0.42
CA ARG A 211 8.30 1.26 1.40
C ARG A 211 7.15 1.60 2.35
N ILE A 212 7.18 2.81 2.93
CA ILE A 212 6.14 3.27 3.86
C ILE A 212 4.79 3.37 3.14
N THR A 213 4.77 3.98 1.95
CA THR A 213 3.56 4.12 1.14
C THR A 213 2.97 2.76 0.76
N LEU A 214 3.81 1.81 0.34
CA LEU A 214 3.38 0.44 0.06
C LEU A 214 2.81 -0.23 1.31
N GLY A 215 3.44 -0.07 2.47
CA GLY A 215 2.93 -0.56 3.75
C GLY A 215 1.51 -0.06 4.05
N PHE A 216 1.25 1.23 3.86
CA PHE A 216 -0.09 1.80 4.02
C PHE A 216 -1.10 1.24 3.01
N TRP A 217 -0.69 1.03 1.76
CA TRP A 217 -1.54 0.38 0.76
C TRP A 217 -1.86 -1.07 1.10
N SER A 218 -0.89 -1.82 1.63
CA SER A 218 -1.11 -3.19 2.12
C SER A 218 -2.10 -3.20 3.29
N LEU A 219 -1.93 -2.29 4.26
CA LEU A 219 -2.88 -2.12 5.35
C LEU A 219 -4.29 -1.77 4.85
N GLN A 220 -4.38 -0.86 3.88
CA GLN A 220 -5.66 -0.50 3.25
C GLN A 220 -6.30 -1.71 2.57
N LEU A 221 -5.52 -2.52 1.84
CA LEU A 221 -6.03 -3.71 1.16
C LEU A 221 -6.55 -4.76 2.16
N CYS A 222 -5.80 -5.01 3.25
CA CYS A 222 -6.25 -5.89 4.32
C CYS A 222 -7.57 -5.39 4.93
N TYR A 223 -7.66 -4.09 5.22
CA TYR A 223 -8.88 -3.47 5.73
C TYR A 223 -10.07 -3.65 4.78
N GLU A 224 -9.89 -3.44 3.48
CA GLU A 224 -10.95 -3.67 2.49
C GLU A 224 -11.39 -5.13 2.41
N LEU A 225 -10.44 -6.07 2.47
CA LEU A 225 -10.74 -7.50 2.45
C LEU A 225 -11.54 -7.89 3.71
N SER A 226 -11.11 -7.42 4.88
CA SER A 226 -11.83 -7.68 6.14
C SER A 226 -13.25 -7.11 6.10
N ASN A 227 -13.44 -5.90 5.57
CA ASN A 227 -14.78 -5.32 5.40
C ASN A 227 -15.61 -6.11 4.39
N ALA A 228 -15.04 -6.49 3.25
CA ALA A 228 -15.73 -7.29 2.25
C ALA A 228 -16.16 -8.66 2.79
N ALA A 229 -15.34 -9.27 3.65
CA ALA A 229 -15.70 -10.50 4.35
C ALA A 229 -16.85 -10.29 5.34
N ALA A 230 -16.79 -9.23 6.16
CA ALA A 230 -17.84 -8.90 7.13
C ALA A 230 -19.19 -8.56 6.45
N GLU A 231 -19.13 -7.94 5.27
CA GLU A 231 -20.29 -7.59 4.45
C GLU A 231 -20.78 -8.75 3.56
N GLY A 232 -20.11 -9.92 3.61
CA GLY A 232 -20.46 -11.10 2.83
C GLY A 232 -20.22 -10.96 1.31
N ARG A 233 -19.43 -9.96 0.87
CA ARG A 233 -19.18 -9.66 -0.54
C ARG A 233 -18.16 -10.57 -1.23
N LEU A 234 -17.39 -11.35 -0.47
CA LEU A 234 -16.34 -12.21 -1.02
C LEU A 234 -16.85 -13.59 -1.46
N GLY A 235 -17.95 -14.09 -0.90
CA GLY A 235 -18.44 -15.45 -1.19
C GLY A 235 -17.44 -16.57 -0.85
N TRP A 236 -16.41 -16.27 -0.04
CA TRP A 236 -15.38 -17.23 0.39
C TRP A 236 -15.90 -18.14 1.51
N SER A 237 -15.18 -19.23 1.74
CA SER A 237 -15.48 -20.16 2.84
C SER A 237 -15.30 -19.50 4.21
N ASP A 238 -16.05 -19.93 5.21
CA ASP A 238 -15.90 -19.45 6.59
C ASP A 238 -14.47 -19.69 7.12
N THR A 239 -13.83 -20.79 6.70
CA THR A 239 -12.44 -21.08 7.03
C THR A 239 -11.46 -20.02 6.48
N ASP A 240 -11.66 -19.54 5.25
CA ASP A 240 -10.82 -18.49 4.67
C ASP A 240 -11.06 -17.13 5.35
N ILE A 241 -12.30 -16.86 5.75
CA ILE A 241 -12.68 -15.63 6.47
C ILE A 241 -12.06 -15.59 7.87
N GLU A 242 -12.07 -16.71 8.59
CA GLU A 242 -11.41 -16.80 9.90
C GLU A 242 -9.90 -16.61 9.76
N VAL A 243 -9.26 -17.22 8.76
CA VAL A 243 -7.83 -16.98 8.50
C VAL A 243 -7.54 -15.52 8.11
N LEU A 244 -8.41 -14.89 7.32
CA LEU A 244 -8.30 -13.46 6.98
C LEU A 244 -8.36 -12.56 8.22
N ARG A 245 -9.23 -12.90 9.19
CA ARG A 245 -9.33 -12.19 10.48
C ARG A 245 -8.09 -12.43 11.33
N ASP A 246 -7.58 -13.65 11.32
CA ASP A 246 -6.39 -14.05 12.07
C ASP A 246 -5.07 -13.57 11.47
N MET A 247 -5.03 -13.08 10.22
CA MET A 247 -3.79 -12.52 9.65
C MET A 247 -3.22 -11.34 10.46
N GLY A 248 -4.05 -10.64 11.25
CA GLY A 248 -3.58 -9.63 12.22
C GLY A 248 -2.91 -10.20 13.47
N SER A 249 -3.04 -11.51 13.72
CA SER A 249 -2.52 -12.21 14.91
C SER A 249 -1.15 -12.89 14.69
N GLY A 250 -0.63 -12.87 13.45
CA GLY A 250 0.69 -13.40 13.10
C GLY A 250 0.75 -14.89 12.73
N ARG A 251 -0.38 -15.60 12.60
CA ARG A 251 -0.43 -16.97 12.05
C ARG A 251 -0.68 -16.94 10.54
N CYS A 252 0.28 -17.40 9.75
CA CYS A 252 0.14 -17.52 8.30
C CYS A 252 -0.64 -18.78 7.90
N LEU A 253 -1.28 -18.74 6.72
CA LEU A 253 -1.70 -19.93 5.99
C LEU A 253 -0.53 -20.91 5.84
N ALA A 254 -0.74 -22.20 6.10
CA ALA A 254 0.30 -23.24 6.05
C ALA A 254 1.10 -23.29 4.72
N GLY A 255 0.52 -22.80 3.61
CA GLY A 255 1.20 -22.71 2.31
C GLY A 255 2.18 -21.53 2.15
N PHE A 256 2.16 -20.56 3.06
CA PHE A 256 2.97 -19.33 2.99
C PHE A 256 4.07 -19.26 4.06
N GLU A 257 4.21 -20.28 4.91
CA GLU A 257 5.28 -20.35 5.93
C GLU A 257 6.70 -20.26 5.34
N LYS A 258 6.87 -20.70 4.09
CA LYS A 258 8.14 -20.63 3.35
C LYS A 258 8.27 -19.38 2.47
N SER A 259 7.28 -18.49 2.46
CA SER A 259 7.26 -17.31 1.59
C SER A 259 8.00 -16.13 2.21
N SER A 260 8.52 -15.22 1.38
CA SER A 260 9.27 -14.04 1.80
C SER A 260 8.41 -12.95 2.49
N LEU A 261 7.14 -13.23 2.81
CA LEU A 261 6.20 -12.33 3.51
C LEU A 261 6.70 -11.87 4.89
N TRP A 262 7.65 -12.60 5.50
CA TRP A 262 8.20 -12.29 6.83
C TRP A 262 9.25 -11.18 6.86
N ILE A 263 9.57 -10.53 5.73
CA ILE A 263 10.52 -9.41 5.68
C ILE A 263 9.79 -8.12 5.29
N ALA A 264 8.94 -7.62 6.19
CA ALA A 264 8.50 -6.22 6.22
C ALA A 264 8.20 -5.79 7.65
#